data_AF-A0A060YQC2-F1
#
_entry.id   AF-A0A060YQC2-F1
#
_cell.length_a   1.000
_cell.length_b   1.000
_cell.length_c   1.000
_cell.angle_alpha   90.00
_cell.angle_beta   90.00
_cell.angle_gamma   90.00
#
_symmetry.space_group_name_H-M   'P 1'
#
loop_
_entity.id
_entity.type
_entity.pdbx_description
1 polymer ?
#
loop_
_entity_poly.entity_id
_entity_poly.type
_entity_poly.pdbx_seq_one_letter_code
_entity_poly.pdbx_strand_id
1 'polypeptide(L)'
;MKVTILLICSCLAWEGLGKPQFPDQEKDPLFWNTWAQRTLKNALTLQKLNQNTAKNLILFLGDGMGIPTVTAARILKGQLSRQSGEETQLEMD
;
A
#
# COMPACT_ATOMS: atom_id res chain seq x y z
N MET A 1 1.51 36.03 -35.22
CA MET A 1 0.72 36.40 -34.01
C MET A 1 -0.28 35.32 -33.58
N LYS A 2 -1.06 34.70 -34.48
CA LYS A 2 -1.99 33.60 -34.11
C LYS A 2 -1.32 32.28 -33.69
N VAL A 3 -0.19 31.93 -34.32
CA VAL A 3 0.55 30.68 -34.00
C VAL A 3 1.24 30.74 -32.64
N THR A 4 1.70 31.92 -32.23
CA THR A 4 2.35 32.15 -30.93
C THR A 4 1.38 31.98 -29.76
N ILE A 5 0.10 32.31 -29.93
CA ILE A 5 -0.94 32.16 -28.90
C ILE A 5 -1.31 30.68 -28.68
N LEU A 6 -1.34 29.87 -29.75
CA LEU A 6 -1.61 28.43 -29.68
C LEU A 6 -0.53 27.66 -28.90
N LEU A 7 0.74 28.03 -29.07
CA LEU A 7 1.86 27.43 -28.34
C LEU A 7 1.90 27.81 -26.85
N ILE A 8 1.40 28.99 -26.48
CA ILE A 8 1.34 29.43 -25.09
C ILE A 8 0.19 28.71 -24.34
N CYS A 9 -0.93 28.42 -25.01
CA CYS A 9 -2.03 27.63 -24.43
C CYS A 9 -1.65 26.17 -24.13
N SER A 10 -0.76 25.55 -24.92
CA SER A 10 -0.30 24.18 -24.65
C SER A 10 0.63 24.08 -23.45
N CYS A 11 1.34 25.15 -23.08
CA CYS A 11 2.23 25.16 -21.92
C CYS A 11 1.48 25.37 -20.59
N LEU A 12 0.35 26.09 -20.60
CA LEU A 12 -0.47 26.33 -19.41
C LEU A 12 -1.36 25.14 -19.03
N ALA A 13 -1.55 24.17 -19.93
CA ALA A 13 -2.34 22.98 -19.68
C ALA A 13 -1.55 21.80 -19.06
N TRP A 14 -0.23 21.96 -18.84
CA TRP A 14 0.64 20.90 -18.32
C TRP A 14 0.94 20.99 -16.82
N GLU A 15 0.36 21.95 -16.09
CA GLU A 15 0.56 22.07 -14.65
C GLU A 15 -0.68 21.56 -13.89
N GLY A 16 -0.86 20.24 -13.83
CA GLY A 16 -1.99 19.72 -13.04
C GLY A 16 -2.15 18.20 -12.90
N LEU A 17 -1.23 17.38 -13.42
CA LEU A 17 -1.38 15.93 -13.37
C LEU A 17 -0.14 15.29 -12.71
N GLY A 18 -0.07 15.28 -11.38
CA GLY A 18 1.08 14.60 -10.76
C GLY A 18 1.35 14.81 -9.28
N LYS A 19 0.33 14.94 -8.43
CA LYS A 19 0.53 14.62 -7.02
C LYS A 19 -0.16 13.29 -6.75
N PRO A 20 0.56 12.22 -6.34
CA PRO A 20 -0.11 11.04 -5.81
C PRO A 20 -1.04 11.50 -4.69
N GLN A 21 -2.32 11.18 -4.83
CA GLN A 21 -3.34 11.62 -3.89
C GLN A 21 -3.33 10.66 -2.71
N PHE A 22 -2.61 11.04 -1.66
CA PHE A 22 -2.65 10.34 -0.38
C PHE A 22 -4.00 10.61 0.31
N PRO A 23 -4.58 9.62 1.01
CA PRO A 23 -5.79 9.82 1.81
C PRO A 23 -5.59 10.97 2.81
N ASP A 24 -6.54 11.90 2.88
CA ASP A 24 -6.43 13.08 3.75
C ASP A 24 -6.30 12.68 5.24
N GLN A 25 -6.82 11.52 5.62
CA GLN A 25 -6.72 10.96 6.97
C GLN A 25 -5.27 10.69 7.38
N GLU A 26 -4.40 10.30 6.45
CA GLU A 26 -3.00 9.98 6.75
C GLU A 26 -2.15 11.22 7.08
N LYS A 27 -2.65 12.41 6.78
CA LYS A 27 -2.01 13.68 7.14
C LYS A 27 -2.15 14.00 8.63
N ASP A 28 -3.12 13.40 9.31
CA ASP A 28 -3.32 13.55 10.75
C ASP A 28 -2.40 12.59 11.54
N PRO A 29 -1.50 13.08 12.41
CA PRO A 29 -0.66 12.22 13.26
C PRO A 29 -1.45 11.24 14.12
N LEU A 30 -2.69 11.58 14.50
CA LEU A 30 -3.54 10.70 15.30
C LEU A 30 -3.87 9.39 14.57
N PHE A 31 -3.96 9.42 13.23
CA PHE A 31 -4.16 8.24 12.40
C PHE A 31 -3.06 7.20 12.64
N TRP A 32 -1.80 7.62 12.48
CA TRP A 32 -0.63 6.76 12.66
C TRP A 32 -0.45 6.30 14.11
N ASN A 33 -0.67 7.20 15.08
CA ASN A 33 -0.61 6.85 16.50
C ASN A 33 -1.64 5.78 16.87
N THR A 34 -2.86 5.91 16.38
CA THR A 34 -3.94 4.95 16.62
C THR A 34 -3.61 3.60 15.98
N TRP A 35 -3.12 3.61 14.74
CA TRP A 35 -2.72 2.39 14.04
C TRP A 35 -1.55 1.67 14.73
N ALA A 36 -0.55 2.41 15.21
CA ALA A 36 0.57 1.87 15.97
C ALA A 36 0.12 1.23 17.31
N GLN A 37 -0.78 1.89 18.05
CA GLN A 37 -1.32 1.35 19.30
C GLN A 37 -2.11 0.06 19.08
N ARG A 38 -2.89 -0.02 18.00
CA ARG A 38 -3.61 -1.25 17.62
C ARG A 38 -2.64 -2.38 17.27
N THR A 39 -1.61 -2.06 16.48
CA THR A 39 -0.56 -3.02 16.09
C THR A 39 0.16 -3.58 17.31
N LEU A 40 0.55 -2.71 18.25
CA LEU A 40 1.18 -3.12 19.50
C LEU A 40 0.25 -4.01 20.34
N LYS A 41 -1.02 -3.63 20.49
CA LYS A 41 -1.99 -4.43 21.23
C LYS A 41 -2.15 -5.82 20.62
N ASN A 42 -2.23 -5.93 19.30
CA ASN A 42 -2.33 -7.21 18.59
C ASN A 42 -1.06 -8.06 18.78
N ALA A 43 0.13 -7.46 18.73
CA ALA A 43 1.38 -8.18 18.98
C ALA A 43 1.42 -8.75 20.41
N LEU A 44 0.90 -8.02 21.40
CA LEU A 44 0.85 -8.47 22.79
C LEU A 44 -0.14 -9.63 23.02
N THR A 45 -1.16 -9.82 22.17
CA THR A 45 -2.07 -10.97 22.31
C THR A 45 -1.45 -12.27 21.79
N LEU A 46 -0.48 -12.20 20.88
CA LEU A 46 0.17 -13.36 20.26
C LEU A 46 1.30 -13.99 21.10
N GLN A 47 1.48 -13.57 22.35
CA GLN A 47 2.60 -14.02 23.20
C GLN A 47 2.58 -15.53 23.52
N LYS A 48 1.43 -16.20 23.43
CA LYS A 48 1.34 -17.62 23.70
C LYS A 48 1.74 -18.43 22.47
N LEU A 49 2.97 -18.94 22.47
CA LEU A 49 3.46 -19.83 21.41
C LEU A 49 2.66 -21.14 21.39
N ASN A 50 2.26 -21.58 20.20
CA ASN A 50 1.72 -22.93 20.01
C ASN A 50 2.88 -23.95 20.07
N GLN A 51 2.89 -24.79 21.11
CA GLN A 51 3.92 -25.81 21.34
C GLN A 51 3.47 -27.23 20.93
N ASN A 52 2.28 -27.37 20.34
CA ASN A 52 1.76 -28.67 19.92
C ASN A 52 2.41 -29.15 18.62
N THR A 53 2.48 -30.46 18.42
CA THR A 53 2.88 -31.06 17.13
C THR A 53 1.81 -30.80 16.07
N ALA A 54 2.20 -30.25 14.92
CA ALA A 54 1.30 -30.05 13.79
C ALA A 54 0.86 -31.39 13.16
N LYS A 55 -0.44 -31.57 12.94
CA LYS A 55 -1.01 -32.76 12.27
C LYS A 55 -0.82 -32.73 10.75
N ASN A 56 -0.93 -31.54 10.15
CA ASN A 56 -0.88 -31.33 8.71
C ASN A 56 0.14 -30.22 8.40
N LEU A 57 0.77 -30.31 7.23
CA LEU A 57 1.71 -29.30 6.72
C LEU A 57 1.20 -28.78 5.37
N ILE A 58 1.19 -27.45 5.22
CA ILE A 58 0.88 -26.77 3.97
C ILE A 58 2.05 -25.83 3.69
N LEU A 59 2.65 -25.96 2.50
CA LEU A 59 3.75 -25.11 2.05
C LEU A 59 3.31 -24.33 0.82
N PHE A 60 3.33 -23.00 0.91
CA PHE A 60 3.16 -22.12 -0.23
C PHE A 60 4.54 -21.68 -0.72
N LEU A 61 4.86 -22.00 -1.97
CA LEU A 61 6.12 -21.61 -2.61
C LEU A 61 5.82 -20.69 -3.81
N GLY A 62 6.16 -19.42 -3.68
CA GLY A 62 6.16 -18.47 -4.79
C GLY A 62 7.54 -18.42 -5.44
N ASP A 63 7.73 -19.14 -6.55
CA ASP A 63 8.98 -19.06 -7.32
C ASP A 63 9.19 -17.64 -7.86
N GLY A 64 10.38 -17.07 -7.64
CA GLY A 64 10.69 -15.68 -8.00
C GLY A 64 9.96 -14.60 -7.16
N MET A 65 9.23 -14.98 -6.11
CA MET A 65 8.45 -14.04 -5.28
C MET A 65 9.28 -13.44 -4.15
N GLY A 66 10.33 -12.70 -4.50
CA GLY A 66 11.14 -11.94 -3.55
C GLY A 66 10.40 -10.71 -2.97
N ILE A 67 11.02 -10.01 -2.02
CA ILE A 67 10.44 -8.82 -1.37
C ILE A 67 9.93 -7.76 -2.37
N PRO A 68 10.66 -7.41 -3.45
CA PRO A 68 10.15 -6.45 -4.43
C PRO A 68 8.88 -6.94 -5.14
N THR A 69 8.84 -8.24 -5.48
CA THR A 69 7.68 -8.87 -6.12
C THR A 69 6.47 -8.86 -5.18
N VAL A 70 6.66 -9.18 -3.90
CA VAL A 70 5.59 -9.14 -2.89
C VAL A 70 5.05 -7.72 -2.73
N THR A 71 5.91 -6.71 -2.59
CA THR A 71 5.49 -5.32 -2.45
C THR A 71 4.76 -4.81 -3.70
N ALA A 72 5.26 -5.12 -4.90
CA ALA A 72 4.58 -4.75 -6.15
C ALA A 72 3.20 -5.41 -6.26
N ALA A 73 3.10 -6.70 -5.89
CA ALA A 73 1.84 -7.42 -5.89
C ALA A 73 0.84 -6.85 -4.86
N ARG A 74 1.31 -6.46 -3.67
CA ARG A 74 0.51 -5.77 -2.64
C ARG A 74 -0.11 -4.48 -3.18
N ILE A 75 0.73 -3.62 -3.76
CA ILE A 75 0.28 -2.35 -4.36
C ILE A 75 -0.74 -2.62 -5.47
N LEU A 76 -0.42 -3.55 -6.38
CA LEU A 76 -1.31 -3.91 -7.48
C LEU A 76 -2.67 -4.45 -6.98
N LYS A 77 -2.69 -5.31 -5.95
CA LYS A 77 -3.94 -5.83 -5.36
C LYS A 77 -4.85 -4.70 -4.88
N GLY A 78 -4.29 -3.71 -4.20
CA GLY A 78 -5.05 -2.54 -3.73
C GLY A 78 -5.56 -1.67 -4.85
N GLN A 79 -4.73 -1.40 -5.86
CA GLN A 79 -5.12 -0.63 -7.05
C GLN A 79 -6.25 -1.30 -7.83
N LEU A 80 -6.20 -2.64 -7.98
CA LEU A 80 -7.30 -3.41 -8.58
C LEU A 80 -8.60 -3.31 -7.76
N SER A 81 -8.48 -3.06 -6.46
CA SER A 81 -9.59 -2.81 -5.54
C SER A 81 -9.98 -1.32 -5.45
N ARG A 82 -9.47 -0.46 -6.34
CA ARG A 82 -9.68 1.00 -6.37
C ARG A 82 -9.17 1.74 -5.12
N GLN A 83 -8.10 1.24 -4.51
CA GLN A 83 -7.37 1.88 -3.41
C GLN A 83 -6.01 2.42 -3.91
N SER A 84 -5.24 3.12 -3.05
CA SER A 84 -3.90 3.61 -3.42
C SER A 84 -2.93 2.45 -3.64
N GLY A 85 -2.96 1.48 -2.72
CA GLY A 85 -2.34 0.18 -2.85
C GLY A 85 -1.26 -0.10 -1.81
N GLU A 86 -0.46 0.89 -1.46
CA GLU A 86 0.65 0.76 -0.50
C GLU A 86 0.17 0.27 0.88
N GLU A 87 -1.03 0.65 1.28
CA GLU A 87 -1.68 0.32 2.55
C GLU A 87 -2.41 -1.04 2.54
N THR A 88 -2.62 -1.63 1.37
CA THR A 88 -3.33 -2.91 1.24
C THR A 88 -2.50 -4.04 1.85
N GLN A 89 -3.14 -5.04 2.44
CA GLN A 89 -2.46 -6.25 2.92
C GLN A 89 -2.75 -7.44 2.00
N LEU A 90 -1.72 -8.25 1.75
CA LEU A 90 -1.86 -9.58 1.17
C LEU A 90 -2.32 -10.56 2.26
N GLU A 91 -2.88 -11.70 1.87
CA GLU A 91 -3.29 -12.73 2.86
C GLU A 91 -2.11 -13.36 3.61
N MET A 92 -0.90 -13.15 3.12
CA MET A 92 0.35 -13.61 3.72
C MET A 92 1.05 -12.57 4.60
N ASP A 93 0.53 -11.33 4.66
CA ASP A 93 1.08 -10.25 5.49
C ASP A 93 0.61 -10.40 6.95
#